data_AF-A0A419HTF0-F1
#
_entry.id   AF-A0A419HTF0-F1
#
_cell.length_a   1.000
_cell.length_b   1.000
_cell.length_c   1.000
_cell.angle_alpha   90.00
_cell.angle_beta   90.00
_cell.angle_gamma   90.00
#
_symmetry.space_group_name_H-M   'P 1'
#
loop_
_entity.id
_entity.type
_entity.pdbx_description
1 polymer ?
#
loop_
_entity_poly.entity_id
_entity_poly.type
_entity_poly.pdbx_seq_one_letter_code
_entity_poly.pdbx_strand_id
1 'polypeptide(L)'
;MSDVRSGGIHQALSGAHTVDVTGTRKSFEFRWRWLEEDEAVWLHALHTRHIPGPLRLVDPLRRNRLTARSASLVRGPRGAQVTDASTLWVPDWPAEAGPGARSLRVASWPQGGVGIVRLDRFCPVAVFPVETLTGSLWMRADADSTVTIVLDWCDSTGTHIGSAPAVTVQLSTQWRRFSTTATAPPPAAGAVLAVITDTKVIPLQLAAAQVETGPEATAWQLGGGAPTVLIDQLETTSPRHPLTHHTMTLLEA
;
A
#
# COMPACT_ATOMS: atom_id res chain seq x y z
N MET A 1 -5.96 -11.53 -13.59
CA MET A 1 -5.97 -11.56 -12.10
C MET A 1 -7.12 -12.45 -11.68
N SER A 2 -6.84 -13.45 -10.85
CA SER A 2 -7.87 -14.29 -10.23
C SER A 2 -7.69 -14.28 -8.71
N ASP A 3 -8.79 -14.21 -7.98
CA ASP A 3 -8.80 -14.37 -6.53
C ASP A 3 -8.87 -15.86 -6.20
N VAL A 4 -7.79 -16.40 -5.64
CA VAL A 4 -7.74 -17.79 -5.17
C VAL A 4 -8.12 -17.78 -3.69
N ARG A 5 -9.24 -18.41 -3.34
CA ARG A 5 -9.65 -18.59 -1.95
C ARG A 5 -8.80 -19.68 -1.32
N SER A 6 -8.19 -19.40 -0.18
CA SER A 6 -7.54 -20.42 0.65
C SER A 6 -8.51 -20.84 1.75
N GLY A 7 -8.81 -22.13 1.86
CA GLY A 7 -9.81 -22.61 2.79
C GLY A 7 -10.13 -24.09 2.66
N GLY A 8 -10.72 -24.65 3.70
CA GLY A 8 -11.32 -25.99 3.68
C GLY A 8 -12.80 -25.91 3.30
N ILE A 9 -13.30 -26.91 2.59
CA ILE A 9 -14.74 -27.17 2.48
C ILE A 9 -15.02 -28.36 3.39
N HIS A 10 -15.79 -28.12 4.44
CA HIS A 10 -16.24 -29.15 5.36
C HIS A 10 -17.67 -29.53 5.01
N GLN A 11 -17.95 -30.82 4.94
CA GLN A 11 -19.30 -31.34 4.75
C GLN A 11 -19.74 -32.03 6.04
N ALA A 12 -20.81 -31.52 6.65
CA ALA A 12 -21.44 -32.14 7.80
C ALA A 12 -22.20 -33.41 7.40
N LEU A 13 -22.45 -34.30 8.36
CA LEU A 13 -23.24 -35.52 8.16
C LEU A 13 -24.68 -35.25 7.68
N SER A 14 -25.20 -34.04 7.90
CA SER A 14 -26.50 -33.59 7.39
C SER A 14 -26.49 -33.21 5.90
N GLY A 15 -25.32 -33.21 5.25
CA GLY A 15 -25.11 -32.69 3.91
C GLY A 15 -24.88 -31.17 3.84
N ALA A 16 -24.90 -30.47 4.97
CA ALA A 16 -24.57 -29.04 5.01
C ALA A 16 -23.08 -28.82 4.72
N HIS A 17 -22.77 -27.84 3.87
CA HIS A 17 -21.39 -27.44 3.58
C HIS A 17 -21.03 -26.17 4.36
N THR A 18 -19.94 -26.24 5.12
CA THR A 18 -19.31 -25.10 5.76
C THR A 18 -18.02 -24.80 5.01
N VAL A 19 -17.89 -23.57 4.51
CA VAL A 19 -16.68 -23.12 3.81
C VAL A 19 -15.88 -22.25 4.76
N ASP A 20 -14.70 -22.73 5.13
CA ASP A 20 -13.78 -21.99 5.99
C ASP A 20 -12.88 -21.13 5.12
N VAL A 21 -13.19 -19.84 5.00
CA VAL A 21 -12.36 -18.89 4.26
C VAL A 21 -11.25 -18.37 5.17
N THR A 22 -10.06 -18.97 5.06
CA THR A 22 -8.87 -18.50 5.79
C THR A 22 -8.30 -17.21 5.20
N GLY A 23 -8.53 -16.99 3.90
CA GLY A 23 -8.11 -15.80 3.19
C GLY A 23 -8.33 -15.89 1.69
N THR A 24 -7.94 -14.83 1.00
CA THR A 24 -7.87 -14.76 -0.46
C THR A 24 -6.47 -14.34 -0.83
N ARG A 25 -5.89 -14.99 -1.83
CA ARG A 25 -4.60 -14.65 -2.41
C ARG A 25 -4.80 -14.36 -3.88
N LYS A 26 -4.24 -13.27 -4.39
CA LYS A 26 -4.27 -13.00 -5.82
C LYS A 26 -3.23 -13.82 -6.57
N SER A 27 -3.65 -14.32 -7.74
CA SER A 27 -2.75 -14.83 -8.77
C SER A 27 -2.75 -13.89 -9.98
N PHE A 28 -1.55 -13.63 -10.50
CA PHE A 28 -1.32 -12.81 -11.68
C PHE A 28 -0.58 -13.65 -12.71
N GLU A 29 -1.09 -13.66 -13.94
CA GLU A 29 -0.49 -14.40 -15.03
C GLU A 29 -0.09 -13.40 -16.11
N PHE A 30 1.17 -13.45 -16.52
CA PHE A 30 1.74 -12.63 -17.57
C PHE A 30 2.20 -13.53 -18.71
N ARG A 31 1.85 -13.17 -19.94
CA ARG A 31 2.21 -13.90 -21.15
C ARG A 31 3.00 -12.99 -22.06
N TRP A 32 4.24 -13.38 -22.34
CA TRP A 32 5.08 -12.72 -23.33
C TRP A 32 5.25 -13.64 -24.53
N ARG A 33 5.19 -13.06 -25.72
CA ARG A 33 5.36 -13.76 -26.98
C ARG A 33 6.51 -13.13 -27.74
N TRP A 34 7.26 -13.98 -28.45
CA TRP A 34 8.37 -13.60 -29.30
C TRP A 34 9.46 -12.83 -28.56
N LEU A 35 9.78 -13.24 -27.34
CA LEU A 35 10.88 -12.65 -26.58
C LEU A 35 12.22 -12.96 -27.24
N GLU A 36 13.09 -11.96 -27.23
CA GLU A 36 14.50 -12.11 -27.55
C GLU A 36 15.24 -12.84 -26.40
N GLU A 37 16.46 -13.29 -26.68
CA GLU A 37 17.22 -14.11 -25.73
C GLU A 37 17.54 -13.36 -24.43
N ASP A 38 17.88 -12.08 -24.52
CA ASP A 38 18.18 -11.21 -23.37
C ASP A 38 16.96 -10.98 -22.48
N GLU A 39 15.78 -10.75 -23.05
CA GLU A 39 14.52 -10.63 -22.33
C GLU A 39 14.15 -11.96 -21.62
N ALA A 40 14.33 -13.09 -22.31
CA ALA A 40 14.09 -14.41 -21.74
C ALA A 40 15.05 -14.71 -20.58
N VAL A 41 16.32 -14.37 -20.71
CA VAL A 41 17.34 -14.50 -19.65
C VAL A 41 16.95 -13.67 -18.42
N TRP A 42 16.42 -12.47 -18.59
CA TRP A 42 15.96 -11.65 -17.48
C TRP A 42 14.79 -12.29 -16.71
N LEU A 43 13.79 -12.83 -17.41
CA LEU A 43 12.68 -13.56 -16.77
C LEU A 43 13.17 -14.81 -16.04
N HIS A 44 14.14 -15.53 -16.61
CA HIS A 44 14.79 -16.66 -15.94
C HIS A 44 15.57 -16.22 -14.70
N ALA A 45 16.29 -15.10 -14.75
CA ALA A 45 17.03 -14.55 -13.61
C ALA A 45 16.10 -14.18 -12.45
N LEU A 46 14.90 -13.65 -12.76
CA LEU A 46 13.86 -13.42 -11.76
C LEU A 46 13.32 -14.73 -11.18
N HIS A 47 12.92 -15.68 -12.03
CA HIS A 47 12.36 -16.97 -11.60
C HIS A 47 13.34 -17.79 -10.75
N THR A 48 14.61 -17.82 -11.15
CA THR A 48 15.70 -18.52 -10.42
C THR A 48 16.23 -17.72 -9.23
N ARG A 49 15.67 -16.53 -8.95
CA ARG A 49 16.07 -15.62 -7.86
C ARG A 49 17.52 -15.15 -7.93
N HIS A 50 18.11 -15.14 -9.13
CA HIS A 50 19.37 -14.46 -9.35
C HIS A 50 19.23 -12.95 -9.11
N ILE A 51 18.06 -12.39 -9.44
CA ILE A 51 17.63 -11.07 -8.97
C ILE A 51 16.85 -11.31 -7.66
N PRO A 52 17.38 -10.91 -6.49
CA PRO A 52 16.74 -11.20 -5.20
C PRO A 52 15.47 -10.36 -5.01
N GLY A 53 14.49 -10.96 -4.33
CA GLY A 53 13.28 -10.27 -3.88
C GLY A 53 13.47 -9.50 -2.56
N PRO A 54 12.40 -8.90 -2.02
CA PRO A 54 10.99 -9.08 -2.41
C PRO A 54 10.60 -8.30 -3.67
N LEU A 55 9.88 -8.95 -4.59
CA LEU A 55 9.33 -8.30 -5.79
C LEU A 55 7.99 -7.62 -5.49
N ARG A 56 7.72 -6.52 -6.19
CA ARG A 56 6.46 -5.77 -6.11
C ARG A 56 5.82 -5.71 -7.48
N LEU A 57 4.52 -5.97 -7.54
CA LEU A 57 3.74 -5.75 -8.75
C LEU A 57 2.93 -4.47 -8.57
N VAL A 58 3.11 -3.50 -9.46
CA VAL A 58 2.21 -2.35 -9.56
C VAL A 58 1.01 -2.75 -10.42
N ASP A 59 -0.16 -2.88 -9.79
CA ASP A 59 -1.41 -3.30 -10.43
C ASP A 59 -2.13 -2.07 -11.02
N PRO A 60 -2.19 -1.90 -12.35
CA PRO A 60 -2.84 -0.73 -12.96
C PRO A 60 -4.34 -0.69 -12.74
N LEU A 61 -4.97 -1.80 -12.32
CA LEU A 61 -6.40 -1.88 -12.06
C LEU A 61 -6.78 -1.36 -10.67
N ARG A 62 -5.80 -1.17 -9.78
CA ARG A 62 -6.02 -0.68 -8.41
C ARG A 62 -5.13 0.53 -8.13
N ARG A 63 -5.76 1.69 -7.95
CA ARG A 63 -5.04 2.96 -7.81
C ARG A 63 -4.33 3.08 -6.47
N ASN A 64 -4.97 2.62 -5.40
CA ASN A 64 -4.42 2.72 -4.06
C ASN A 64 -3.32 1.67 -3.84
N ARG A 65 -2.07 2.11 -3.89
CA ARG A 65 -0.88 1.27 -3.74
C ARG A 65 -0.55 0.91 -2.29
N LEU A 66 -1.17 1.56 -1.30
CA LEU A 66 -1.07 1.13 0.10
C LEU A 66 -1.56 -0.32 0.23
N THR A 67 -1.09 -1.04 1.24
CA THR A 67 -1.70 -2.32 1.63
C THR A 67 -3.14 -2.09 2.09
N ALA A 68 -3.99 -3.11 1.96
CA ALA A 68 -5.39 -3.00 2.43
C ALA A 68 -5.47 -2.63 3.92
N ARG A 69 -4.56 -3.16 4.75
CA ARG A 69 -4.48 -2.85 6.18
C ARG A 69 -4.11 -1.38 6.43
N SER A 70 -3.15 -0.83 5.68
CA SER A 70 -2.73 0.56 5.81
C SER A 70 -3.77 1.54 5.26
N ALA A 71 -4.40 1.23 4.13
CA ALA A 71 -5.51 2.01 3.57
C ALA A 71 -6.70 2.12 4.55
N SER A 72 -6.97 1.06 5.31
CA SER A 72 -7.98 1.02 6.38
C SER A 72 -7.45 1.41 7.77
N LEU A 73 -6.19 1.85 7.85
CA LEU A 73 -5.52 2.30 9.08
C LEU A 73 -5.57 1.28 10.24
N VAL A 74 -5.58 0.00 9.89
CA VAL A 74 -5.44 -1.09 10.85
C VAL A 74 -4.06 -1.00 11.47
N ARG A 75 -3.97 -1.05 12.80
CA ARG A 75 -2.68 -0.98 13.51
C ARG A 75 -1.86 -2.24 13.23
N GLY A 76 -0.57 -2.05 12.96
CA GLY A 76 0.38 -3.15 12.84
C GLY A 76 1.54 -2.84 11.90
N PRO A 77 2.47 -3.79 11.71
CA PRO A 77 3.67 -3.58 10.90
C PRO A 77 3.37 -3.32 9.41
N ARG A 78 2.28 -3.90 8.87
CA ARG A 78 1.80 -3.67 7.49
C ARG A 78 0.58 -2.73 7.47
N GLY A 79 0.52 -1.78 8.39
CA GLY A 79 -0.65 -0.93 8.60
C GLY A 79 -0.22 0.47 9.04
N ALA A 80 -1.04 1.10 9.88
CA ALA A 80 -0.66 2.36 10.52
C ALA A 80 0.29 2.09 11.69
N GLN A 81 1.50 2.67 11.62
CA GLN A 81 2.44 2.75 12.73
C GLN A 81 2.31 4.11 13.39
N VAL A 82 2.06 4.14 14.69
CA VAL A 82 1.93 5.37 15.47
C VAL A 82 3.03 5.39 16.53
N THR A 83 3.73 6.51 16.64
CA THR A 83 4.86 6.68 17.58
C THR A 83 4.34 7.17 18.93
N ASP A 84 4.61 6.40 19.99
CA ASP A 84 4.36 6.74 21.41
C ASP A 84 2.97 7.27 21.76
N ALA A 85 1.94 6.89 21.00
CA ALA A 85 0.58 7.38 21.19
C ALA A 85 -0.39 6.26 21.58
N SER A 86 -1.45 6.63 22.30
CA SER A 86 -2.59 5.74 22.49
C SER A 86 -3.50 5.81 21.26
N THR A 87 -3.96 4.65 20.78
CA THR A 87 -4.84 4.58 19.61
C THR A 87 -6.08 3.76 19.87
N LEU A 88 -7.17 4.18 19.24
CA LEU A 88 -8.48 3.54 19.29
C LEU A 88 -9.01 3.40 17.86
N TRP A 89 -9.74 2.32 17.61
CA TRP A 89 -10.41 2.12 16.33
C TRP A 89 -11.90 2.40 16.52
N VAL A 90 -12.35 3.57 16.05
CA VAL A 90 -13.67 4.12 16.37
C VAL A 90 -14.63 4.00 15.17
N PRO A 91 -15.92 3.73 15.40
CA PRO A 91 -16.92 3.64 14.33
C PRO A 91 -17.36 5.04 13.87
N ASP A 92 -16.39 5.81 13.38
CA ASP A 92 -16.59 7.14 12.83
C ASP A 92 -15.84 7.24 11.52
N TRP A 93 -16.55 7.41 10.41
CA TRP A 93 -16.00 7.39 9.07
C TRP A 93 -16.61 8.51 8.22
N PRO A 94 -15.81 9.26 7.45
CA PRO A 94 -16.31 10.30 6.55
C PRO A 94 -17.21 9.69 5.45
N ALA A 95 -18.46 10.14 5.37
CA ALA A 95 -19.44 9.60 4.42
C ALA A 95 -19.00 9.77 2.96
N GLU A 96 -18.28 10.84 2.66
CA GLU A 96 -17.77 11.19 1.32
C GLU A 96 -16.55 10.37 0.90
N ALA A 97 -15.90 9.67 1.84
CA ALA A 97 -14.73 8.84 1.51
C ALA A 97 -15.09 7.49 0.89
N GLY A 98 -16.38 7.19 0.71
CA GLY A 98 -16.83 5.92 0.17
C GLY A 98 -16.89 4.81 1.23
N PRO A 99 -16.83 3.52 0.83
CA PRO A 99 -17.16 2.42 1.70
C PRO A 99 -16.10 2.19 2.78
N GLY A 100 -16.41 2.57 4.01
CA GLY A 100 -15.65 2.23 5.20
C GLY A 100 -16.49 2.39 6.45
N ALA A 101 -15.97 1.91 7.58
CA ALA A 101 -16.76 1.81 8.81
C ALA A 101 -16.05 2.37 10.04
N ARG A 102 -14.72 2.53 10.01
CA ARG A 102 -13.93 2.87 11.18
C ARG A 102 -12.72 3.72 10.84
N SER A 103 -12.42 4.68 11.68
CA SER A 103 -11.21 5.50 11.62
C SER A 103 -10.23 5.12 12.72
N LEU A 104 -8.97 5.48 12.50
CA LEU A 104 -7.95 5.43 13.53
C LEU A 104 -8.00 6.74 14.32
N ARG A 105 -8.35 6.66 15.60
CA ARG A 105 -8.26 7.77 16.55
C ARG A 105 -6.95 7.66 17.32
N VAL A 106 -6.09 8.65 17.21
CA VAL A 106 -4.95 8.85 18.10
C VAL A 106 -5.43 9.69 19.27
N ALA A 107 -5.64 9.04 20.42
CA ALA A 107 -6.38 9.62 21.55
C ALA A 107 -5.48 10.47 22.47
N SER A 108 -4.20 10.15 22.56
CA SER A 108 -3.24 10.93 23.33
C SER A 108 -1.84 10.76 22.77
N TRP A 109 -1.02 11.79 22.95
CA TRP A 109 0.38 11.81 22.57
C TRP A 109 1.25 12.10 23.80
N PRO A 110 2.55 11.78 23.77
CA PRO A 110 3.47 12.16 24.83
C PRO A 110 3.53 13.68 24.94
N GLN A 111 3.55 14.19 26.16
CA GLN A 111 3.65 15.63 26.39
C GLN A 111 4.95 16.18 25.82
N GLY A 112 4.87 17.23 25.00
CA GLY A 112 6.04 17.90 24.39
C GLY A 112 6.72 17.11 23.26
N GLY A 113 6.17 15.96 22.86
CA GLY A 113 6.70 15.14 21.76
C GLY A 113 6.07 15.48 20.40
N VAL A 114 6.81 15.19 19.33
CA VAL A 114 6.28 15.16 17.96
C VAL A 114 5.64 13.81 17.73
N GLY A 115 4.33 13.80 17.50
CA GLY A 115 3.61 12.59 17.14
C GLY A 115 3.73 12.27 15.66
N ILE A 116 4.01 11.00 15.31
CA ILE A 116 4.10 10.56 13.90
C ILE A 116 3.24 9.33 13.65
N VAL A 117 2.38 9.40 12.63
CA VAL A 117 1.69 8.28 12.02
C VAL A 117 2.33 7.98 10.67
N ARG A 118 2.85 6.76 10.47
CA ARG A 118 3.40 6.29 9.19
C ARG A 118 2.55 5.15 8.63
N LEU A 119 2.31 5.20 7.33
CA LEU A 119 1.53 4.22 6.61
C LEU A 119 2.44 3.29 5.83
N ASP A 120 2.33 1.98 6.06
CA ASP A 120 3.14 0.95 5.39
C ASP A 120 4.66 1.10 5.57
N ARG A 121 5.14 1.57 6.72
CA ARG A 121 6.58 1.78 6.95
C ARG A 121 7.46 0.56 6.64
N PHE A 122 7.03 -0.64 7.03
CA PHE A 122 7.79 -1.88 6.80
C PHE A 122 7.49 -2.50 5.44
N CYS A 123 6.65 -1.86 4.64
CA CYS A 123 6.18 -2.33 3.35
C CYS A 123 5.99 -1.12 2.40
N PRO A 124 7.01 -0.27 2.18
CA PRO A 124 6.84 0.98 1.45
C PRO A 124 6.14 0.80 0.11
N VAL A 125 5.35 1.79 -0.28
CA VAL A 125 4.62 1.79 -1.54
C VAL A 125 5.62 1.77 -2.69
N ALA A 126 5.56 0.75 -3.55
CA ALA A 126 6.43 0.65 -4.71
C ALA A 126 6.26 1.86 -5.64
N VAL A 127 7.36 2.45 -6.06
CA VAL A 127 7.41 3.63 -6.92
C VAL A 127 8.50 3.48 -7.98
N PHE A 128 8.27 4.02 -9.17
CA PHE A 128 9.31 4.17 -10.18
C PHE A 128 10.05 5.51 -10.00
N PRO A 129 11.36 5.60 -10.27
CA PRO A 129 12.04 6.88 -10.32
C PRO A 129 11.32 7.86 -11.28
N VAL A 130 11.23 9.13 -10.90
CA VAL A 130 10.55 10.20 -11.67
C VAL A 130 9.02 10.04 -11.75
N GLU A 131 8.44 9.05 -11.07
CA GLU A 131 6.99 8.93 -10.96
C GLU A 131 6.41 9.96 -9.99
N THR A 132 5.35 10.65 -10.41
CA THR A 132 4.58 11.54 -9.52
C THR A 132 3.55 10.73 -8.75
N LEU A 133 3.64 10.79 -7.42
CA LEU A 133 2.69 10.19 -6.50
C LEU A 133 1.88 11.27 -5.76
N THR A 134 0.62 10.94 -5.49
CA THR A 134 -0.24 11.67 -4.56
C THR A 134 -0.57 10.79 -3.37
N GLY A 135 -0.17 11.23 -2.17
CA GLY A 135 -0.62 10.67 -0.90
C GLY A 135 -1.80 11.48 -0.37
N SER A 136 -2.88 10.83 0.05
CA SER A 136 -4.07 11.50 0.58
C SER A 136 -4.71 10.72 1.71
N LEU A 137 -5.41 11.44 2.58
CA LEU A 137 -6.17 10.87 3.68
C LEU A 137 -7.23 11.86 4.17
N TRP A 138 -8.25 11.35 4.81
CA TRP A 138 -9.22 12.15 5.55
C TRP A 138 -8.74 12.33 6.98
N MET A 139 -8.87 13.55 7.50
CA MET A 139 -8.50 13.87 8.87
C MET A 139 -9.50 14.83 9.52
N ARG A 140 -9.61 14.71 10.85
CA ARG A 140 -10.24 15.69 11.75
C ARG A 140 -9.57 15.64 13.11
N ALA A 141 -9.71 16.70 13.90
CA ALA A 141 -9.23 16.78 15.26
C ALA A 141 -10.35 17.19 16.22
N ASP A 142 -10.20 16.91 17.51
CA ASP A 142 -11.22 17.31 18.50
C ASP A 142 -11.30 18.84 18.71
N ALA A 143 -10.30 19.59 18.25
CA ALA A 143 -10.21 21.04 18.22
C ALA A 143 -9.27 21.48 17.09
N ASP A 144 -9.31 22.77 16.72
CA ASP A 144 -8.47 23.31 15.67
C ASP A 144 -6.97 23.09 15.99
N SER A 145 -6.25 22.54 15.02
CA SER A 145 -4.84 22.14 15.17
C SER A 145 -4.12 22.11 13.83
N THR A 146 -2.80 22.03 13.86
CA THR A 146 -1.97 21.86 12.67
C THR A 146 -1.32 20.50 12.61
N VAL A 147 -1.32 19.91 11.43
CA VAL A 147 -0.53 18.71 11.13
C VAL A 147 0.21 18.90 9.83
N THR A 148 1.30 18.16 9.67
CA THR A 148 2.14 18.16 8.48
C THR A 148 2.04 16.79 7.81
N ILE A 149 1.75 16.79 6.51
CA ILE A 149 1.70 15.58 5.68
C ILE A 149 2.96 15.54 4.82
N VAL A 150 3.60 14.39 4.75
CA VAL A 150 4.84 14.20 3.97
C VAL A 150 4.87 12.82 3.31
N LEU A 151 5.54 12.74 2.16
CA LEU A 151 5.97 11.50 1.54
C LEU A 151 7.46 11.32 1.80
N ASP A 152 7.82 10.31 2.58
CA ASP A 152 9.21 9.89 2.77
C ASP A 152 9.59 8.92 1.64
N TRP A 153 10.74 9.14 1.01
CA TRP A 153 11.28 8.30 -0.05
C TRP A 153 12.28 7.30 0.51
N CYS A 154 12.24 6.07 0.01
CA CYS A 154 13.26 5.07 0.30
C CYS A 154 13.78 4.40 -0.97
N ASP A 155 15.01 3.90 -0.91
CA ASP A 155 15.61 3.09 -1.97
C ASP A 155 15.11 1.63 -1.96
N SER A 156 15.69 0.79 -2.80
CA SER A 156 15.34 -0.65 -2.91
C SER A 156 15.70 -1.48 -1.67
N THR A 157 16.55 -0.96 -0.78
CA THR A 157 16.90 -1.59 0.50
C THR A 157 15.97 -1.15 1.63
N GLY A 158 15.06 -0.21 1.36
CA GLY A 158 14.19 0.41 2.38
C GLY A 158 14.89 1.51 3.18
N THR A 159 16.08 1.95 2.77
CA THR A 159 16.79 3.05 3.40
C THR A 159 16.13 4.37 3.01
N HIS A 160 15.87 5.23 3.99
CA HIS A 160 15.35 6.57 3.74
C HIS A 160 16.39 7.41 2.99
N ILE A 161 15.98 8.04 1.89
CA ILE A 161 16.88 8.84 1.04
C ILE A 161 16.48 10.32 0.98
N GLY A 162 15.32 10.67 1.54
CA GLY A 162 14.83 12.04 1.55
C GLY A 162 13.32 12.10 1.70
N SER A 163 12.78 13.31 1.78
CA SER A 163 11.35 13.54 1.94
C SER A 163 10.89 14.59 0.93
N ALA A 164 9.66 14.44 0.45
CA ALA A 164 8.98 15.47 -0.33
C ALA A 164 8.81 16.77 0.49
N PRO A 165 8.58 17.92 -0.17
CA PRO A 165 8.14 19.12 0.52
C PRO A 165 6.94 18.84 1.42
N ALA A 166 7.08 19.18 2.69
CA ALA A 166 6.07 18.92 3.69
C ALA A 166 4.88 19.89 3.53
N VAL A 167 3.65 19.38 3.65
CA VAL A 167 2.43 20.17 3.51
C VAL A 167 1.78 20.32 4.89
N THR A 168 1.81 21.52 5.45
CA THR A 168 1.12 21.82 6.71
C THR A 168 -0.33 22.18 6.43
N VAL A 169 -1.25 21.49 7.11
CA VAL A 169 -2.69 21.66 6.96
C VAL A 169 -3.34 22.01 8.30
N GLN A 170 -4.38 22.84 8.24
CA GLN A 170 -5.22 23.18 9.37
C GLN A 170 -6.34 22.15 9.49
N LEU A 171 -6.41 21.48 10.63
CA LEU A 171 -7.49 20.58 10.99
C LEU A 171 -8.59 21.32 11.75
N SER A 172 -9.80 20.82 11.61
CA SER A 172 -10.95 21.23 12.43
C SER A 172 -11.70 20.00 12.93
N THR A 173 -12.83 20.21 13.57
CA THR A 173 -13.73 19.14 14.06
C THR A 173 -14.49 18.39 12.95
N GLN A 174 -14.43 18.91 11.72
CA GLN A 174 -15.08 18.32 10.55
C GLN A 174 -14.08 17.49 9.75
N TRP A 175 -14.55 16.36 9.23
CA TRP A 175 -13.77 15.56 8.30
C TRP A 175 -13.42 16.37 7.05
N ARG A 176 -12.14 16.43 6.71
CA ARG A 176 -11.66 17.00 5.46
C ARG A 176 -10.59 16.09 4.86
N ARG A 177 -10.59 16.03 3.53
CA ARG A 177 -9.54 15.35 2.79
C ARG A 177 -8.36 16.28 2.59
N PHE A 178 -7.17 15.75 2.84
CA PHE A 178 -5.91 16.43 2.58
C PHE A 178 -5.01 15.54 1.72
N SER A 179 -4.12 16.16 0.96
CA SER A 179 -3.18 15.47 0.08
C SER A 179 -1.84 16.17 0.00
N THR A 180 -0.82 15.40 -0.35
CA THR A 180 0.50 15.88 -0.76
C THR A 180 0.89 15.16 -2.04
N THR A 181 1.51 15.89 -2.97
CA THR A 181 1.89 15.38 -4.28
C THR A 181 3.35 15.67 -4.50
N ALA A 182 4.11 14.67 -4.91
CA ALA A 182 5.53 14.82 -5.17
C ALA A 182 6.04 13.80 -6.18
N THR A 183 7.10 14.17 -6.89
CA THR A 183 7.81 13.31 -7.83
C THR A 183 8.93 12.57 -7.12
N ALA A 184 8.97 11.25 -7.30
CA ALA A 184 9.98 10.39 -6.70
C ALA A 184 11.38 10.72 -7.26
N PRO A 185 12.36 11.10 -6.42
CA PRO A 185 13.72 11.36 -6.89
C PRO A 185 14.42 10.05 -7.24
N PRO A 186 15.33 9.98 -8.22
CA PRO A 186 16.24 8.85 -8.35
C PRO A 186 17.14 8.74 -7.10
N PRO A 187 17.41 7.55 -6.51
CA PRO A 187 16.99 6.20 -6.92
C PRO A 187 15.81 5.63 -6.10
N ALA A 188 14.77 6.43 -5.81
CA ALA A 188 13.63 5.98 -5.03
C ALA A 188 12.97 4.73 -5.63
N ALA A 189 12.71 3.75 -4.77
CA ALA A 189 11.98 2.52 -5.09
C ALA A 189 10.78 2.30 -4.15
N GLY A 190 10.68 3.07 -3.06
CA GLY A 190 9.50 3.10 -2.20
C GLY A 190 9.13 4.49 -1.69
N ALA A 191 7.87 4.61 -1.26
CA ALA A 191 7.33 5.80 -0.61
C ALA A 191 6.56 5.43 0.67
N VAL A 192 6.65 6.28 1.70
CA VAL A 192 5.90 6.15 2.96
C VAL A 192 5.13 7.44 3.19
N LEU A 193 3.81 7.35 3.24
CA LEU A 193 2.95 8.47 3.62
C LEU A 193 2.97 8.62 5.14
N ALA A 194 3.29 9.82 5.61
CA ALA A 194 3.35 10.13 7.02
C ALA A 194 2.56 11.40 7.38
N VAL A 195 2.00 11.39 8.59
CA VAL A 195 1.35 12.53 9.23
C VAL A 195 2.12 12.83 10.50
N ILE A 196 2.56 14.07 10.62
CA ILE A 196 3.38 14.58 11.72
C ILE A 196 2.56 15.64 12.44
N THR A 197 2.46 15.53 13.75
CA THR A 197 1.77 16.49 14.62
C THR A 197 2.78 17.44 15.27
N ASP A 198 2.33 18.64 15.63
CA ASP A 198 3.13 19.56 16.44
C ASP A 198 3.11 19.18 17.94
N THR A 199 3.70 20.03 18.79
CA THR A 199 3.86 19.78 20.23
C THR A 199 2.60 20.03 21.07
N LYS A 200 1.51 20.57 20.49
CA LYS A 200 0.24 20.86 21.18
C LYS A 200 -0.82 19.83 20.78
N VAL A 201 -0.72 18.63 21.35
CA VAL A 201 -1.36 17.49 20.70
C VAL A 201 -2.80 17.25 21.15
N ILE A 202 -3.72 17.68 20.30
CA ILE A 202 -5.15 17.39 20.34
C ILE A 202 -5.39 15.98 19.75
N PRO A 203 -6.38 15.21 20.23
CA PRO A 203 -6.75 13.94 19.62
C PRO A 203 -7.03 14.08 18.12
N LEU A 204 -6.45 13.18 17.32
CA LEU A 204 -6.50 13.18 15.86
C LEU A 204 -7.27 11.95 15.39
N GLN A 205 -8.09 12.09 14.35
CA GLN A 205 -8.69 10.96 13.66
C GLN A 205 -8.27 10.95 12.19
N LEU A 206 -7.95 9.76 11.69
CA LEU A 206 -7.52 9.52 10.32
C LEU A 206 -8.42 8.46 9.68
N ALA A 207 -8.78 8.65 8.42
CA ALA A 207 -9.59 7.72 7.64
C ALA A 207 -9.15 7.68 6.17
N ALA A 208 -9.53 6.61 5.47
CA ALA A 208 -9.45 6.50 4.02
C ALA A 208 -8.10 6.94 3.41
N ALA A 209 -7.00 6.34 3.89
CA ALA A 209 -5.68 6.66 3.38
C ALA A 209 -5.45 6.04 1.99
N GLN A 210 -4.76 6.76 1.13
CA GLN A 210 -4.45 6.37 -0.24
C GLN A 210 -3.10 6.93 -0.70
N VAL A 211 -2.34 6.12 -1.43
CA VAL A 211 -1.20 6.58 -2.23
C VAL A 211 -1.40 6.07 -3.65
N GLU A 212 -1.38 6.97 -4.62
CA GLU A 212 -1.65 6.66 -6.02
C GLU A 212 -0.75 7.44 -6.97
N THR A 213 -0.66 6.99 -8.23
CA THR A 213 0.05 7.72 -9.28
C THR A 213 -0.81 8.87 -9.81
N GLY A 214 -0.17 10.00 -10.09
CA GLY A 214 -0.79 11.15 -10.70
C GLY A 214 -0.72 12.39 -9.82
N PRO A 215 -1.12 13.55 -10.37
CA PRO A 215 -0.98 14.85 -9.70
C PRO A 215 -2.06 15.12 -8.65
N GLU A 216 -3.17 14.38 -8.68
CA GLU A 216 -4.36 14.67 -7.88
C GLU A 216 -4.89 13.43 -7.16
N ALA A 217 -5.51 13.65 -6.01
CA ALA A 217 -6.11 12.61 -5.20
C ALA A 217 -7.48 12.22 -5.79
N THR A 218 -7.67 10.93 -6.11
CA THR A 218 -8.91 10.41 -6.72
C THR A 218 -9.81 9.75 -5.68
N ALA A 219 -11.03 9.33 -6.02
CA ALA A 219 -11.92 8.69 -5.04
C ALA A 219 -11.21 7.53 -4.32
N TRP A 220 -11.46 7.39 -3.00
CA TRP A 220 -10.77 6.37 -2.21
C TRP A 220 -11.11 4.97 -2.72
N GLN A 221 -10.08 4.13 -2.81
CA GLN A 221 -10.18 2.71 -3.11
C GLN A 221 -9.51 1.91 -1.99
N LEU A 222 -9.99 0.68 -1.78
CA LEU A 222 -9.27 -0.26 -0.93
C LEU A 222 -7.85 -0.46 -1.47
N GLY A 223 -6.88 -0.60 -0.55
CA GLY A 223 -5.49 -0.86 -0.89
C GLY A 223 -5.24 -2.19 -1.65
N GLY A 224 -3.98 -2.44 -1.95
CA GLY A 224 -3.49 -3.63 -2.65
C GLY A 224 -3.20 -3.37 -4.13
N GLY A 225 -2.88 -2.12 -4.51
CA GLY A 225 -2.38 -1.75 -5.84
C GLY A 225 -0.88 -1.98 -6.02
N ALA A 226 -0.13 -2.31 -4.96
CA ALA A 226 1.28 -2.67 -5.04
C ALA A 226 1.67 -3.89 -4.17
N PRO A 227 1.02 -5.06 -4.36
CA PRO A 227 1.31 -6.24 -3.55
C PRO A 227 2.77 -6.71 -3.67
N THR A 228 3.29 -7.27 -2.59
CA THR A 228 4.48 -8.14 -2.69
C THR A 228 4.07 -9.40 -3.44
N VAL A 229 4.90 -9.85 -4.36
CA VAL A 229 4.63 -11.05 -5.15
C VAL A 229 5.83 -12.00 -5.12
N LEU A 230 5.53 -13.29 -5.21
CA LEU A 230 6.49 -14.35 -5.44
C LEU A 230 6.26 -14.88 -6.85
N ILE A 231 7.34 -15.21 -7.55
CA ILE A 231 7.26 -15.95 -8.80
C ILE A 231 7.02 -17.41 -8.45
N ASP A 232 5.92 -17.96 -8.93
CA ASP A 232 5.49 -19.33 -8.66
C ASP A 232 5.91 -20.27 -9.79
N GLN A 233 5.57 -19.90 -11.02
CA GLN A 233 5.82 -20.71 -12.20
C GLN A 233 6.33 -19.85 -13.35
N LEU A 234 7.24 -20.40 -14.15
CA LEU A 234 7.67 -19.87 -15.43
C LEU A 234 7.64 -21.00 -16.46
N GLU A 235 6.67 -20.95 -17.36
CA GLU A 235 6.55 -21.87 -18.49
C GLU A 235 7.22 -21.25 -19.72
N THR A 236 7.96 -22.06 -20.47
CA THR A 236 8.66 -21.62 -21.67
C THR A 236 8.34 -22.53 -22.83
N THR A 237 8.05 -21.94 -23.99
CA THR A 237 7.93 -22.66 -25.27
C THR A 237 8.70 -21.93 -26.36
N SER A 238 9.29 -22.65 -27.30
CA SER A 238 10.09 -22.06 -28.39
C SER A 238 9.47 -22.42 -29.74
N PRO A 239 8.46 -21.67 -30.20
CA PRO A 239 7.79 -21.98 -31.48
C PRO A 239 8.69 -21.73 -32.69
N ARG A 240 9.66 -20.82 -32.60
CA ARG A 240 10.61 -20.50 -33.67
C ARG A 240 11.90 -19.95 -33.10
N HIS A 241 13.01 -20.68 -33.23
CA HIS A 241 14.32 -20.21 -32.78
C HIS A 241 14.76 -18.91 -33.51
N PRO A 242 15.34 -17.91 -32.81
CA PRO A 242 15.69 -17.87 -31.38
C PRO A 242 14.57 -17.36 -30.45
N LEU A 243 13.39 -17.06 -30.98
CA LEU A 243 12.29 -16.43 -30.23
C LEU A 243 11.55 -17.43 -29.33
N THR A 244 11.22 -16.97 -28.13
CA THR A 244 10.53 -17.78 -27.12
C THR A 244 9.23 -17.15 -26.64
N HIS A 245 8.31 -17.98 -26.15
CA HIS A 245 7.11 -17.56 -25.44
C HIS A 245 7.26 -17.95 -23.98
N HIS A 246 6.95 -17.03 -23.08
CA HIS A 246 7.00 -17.26 -21.64
C HIS A 246 5.64 -16.95 -21.00
N THR A 247 5.21 -17.81 -20.08
CA THR A 247 4.09 -17.54 -19.18
C THR A 247 4.62 -17.54 -17.75
N MET A 248 4.48 -16.43 -17.03
CA MET A 248 4.89 -16.33 -15.63
C MET A 248 3.66 -16.13 -14.74
N THR A 249 3.59 -16.96 -13.70
CA THR A 249 2.57 -16.84 -12.65
C THR A 249 3.20 -16.23 -11.41
N LEU A 250 2.59 -15.16 -10.92
CA LEU A 250 2.95 -14.49 -9.67
C LEU A 250 1.86 -14.72 -8.63
N LEU A 251 2.27 -14.95 -7.39
CA LEU A 251 1.38 -15.12 -6.25
C LEU A 251 1.65 -14.06 -5.19
N GLU A 252 0.61 -13.39 -4.69
CA GLU A 252 0.72 -12.34 -3.65
C GLU A 252 1.31 -12.88 -2.32
N ALA A 253 2.38 -12.28 -1.77
CA ALA A 253 3.15 -12.85 -0.64
C ALA A 253 2.59 -12.57 0.78
#